data_AF-V5FYD2-F1
#
_entry.id   AF-V5FYD2-F1
#
_cell.length_a   1.000
_cell.length_b   1.000
_cell.length_c   1.000
_cell.angle_alpha   90.00
_cell.angle_beta   90.00
_cell.angle_gamma   90.00
#
_symmetry.space_group_name_H-M   'P 1'
#
loop_
_entity.id
_entity.type
_entity.pdbx_description
1 polymer ?
#
loop_
_entity_poly.entity_id
_entity_poly.type
_entity_poly.pdbx_seq_one_letter_code
_entity_poly.pdbx_strand_id
1 'polypeptide(L)'
;YIVHLNRSKQILKEAENRTRDLQLLSDNIVIEYQFYDDGCSQSQVSGAMVQAITANDGCLNVMFGPICEYPLATAGRMAKYLGNNGVPLITPLGLSLDFTNKKTVFNNEMYLMINSGSVDFRSYSEFLHLLMNRFGWRKLVLMYEKNQQVEVGGEQT
;
A
#
# COMPACT_ATOMS: atom_id res chain seq x y z
N TYR A 1 7.24 12.26 3.38
CA TYR A 1 6.73 11.41 4.49
C TYR A 1 7.53 10.13 4.41
N ILE A 2 8.45 9.88 5.36
CA ILE A 2 9.32 8.70 5.32
C ILE A 2 8.75 7.69 6.31
N VAL A 3 8.15 6.61 5.82
CA VAL A 3 7.70 5.52 6.69
C VAL A 3 8.92 4.71 7.10
N HIS A 4 9.19 4.70 8.39
CA HIS A 4 10.35 4.01 8.93
C HIS A 4 9.96 2.61 9.37
N LEU A 5 10.59 1.58 8.79
CA LEU A 5 10.28 0.17 9.04
C LEU A 5 10.27 -0.19 10.54
N ASN A 6 11.23 0.32 11.31
CA ASN A 6 11.29 0.05 12.76
C ASN A 6 10.13 0.66 13.54
N ARG A 7 9.58 1.80 13.09
CA ARG A 7 8.41 2.39 13.74
C ARG A 7 7.16 1.60 13.40
N SER A 8 7.01 1.18 12.14
CA SER A 8 5.90 0.31 11.72
C SER A 8 5.87 -1.01 12.49
N LYS A 9 7.05 -1.61 12.74
CA LYS A 9 7.20 -2.81 13.59
C LYS A 9 6.61 -2.62 14.98
N GLN A 10 6.91 -1.49 15.63
CA GLN A 10 6.40 -1.19 16.97
C GLN A 10 4.88 -1.01 16.96
N ILE A 11 4.35 -0.22 16.02
CA ILE A 11 2.91 0.04 15.90
C ILE A 11 2.12 -1.25 15.62
N LEU A 12 2.63 -2.15 14.78
CA LEU A 12 1.95 -3.44 14.52
C LEU A 12 1.87 -4.31 15.78
N LYS A 13 2.94 -4.36 16.59
CA LYS A 13 2.93 -5.09 17.86
C LYS A 13 1.98 -4.47 18.88
N GLU A 14 1.93 -3.15 18.96
CA GLU A 14 0.96 -2.45 19.81
C GLU A 14 -0.48 -2.73 19.36
N ALA A 15 -0.74 -2.76 18.06
CA ALA A 15 -2.04 -3.11 17.49
C ALA A 15 -2.42 -4.57 17.79
N GLU A 16 -1.48 -5.51 17.69
CA GLU A 16 -1.70 -6.91 18.07
C GLU A 16 -2.09 -7.02 19.55
N ASN A 17 -1.28 -6.45 20.45
CA ASN A 17 -1.55 -6.45 21.89
C ASN A 17 -2.93 -5.87 22.19
N ARG A 18 -3.26 -4.73 21.58
CA ARG A 18 -4.56 -4.10 21.76
C ARG A 18 -5.71 -4.98 21.26
N THR A 19 -5.51 -5.71 20.17
CA THR A 19 -6.52 -6.61 19.61
C THR A 19 -6.76 -7.82 20.52
N ARG A 20 -5.69 -8.32 21.19
CA ARG A 20 -5.80 -9.37 22.22
C ARG A 20 -6.51 -8.86 23.48
N ASP A 21 -6.19 -7.66 23.95
CA ASP A 21 -6.88 -7.03 25.09
C ASP A 21 -8.39 -6.88 24.84
N LEU A 22 -8.77 -6.62 23.59
CA LEU A 22 -10.16 -6.52 23.15
C LEU A 22 -10.82 -7.88 22.89
N GLN A 23 -10.11 -9.00 23.10
CA GLN A 23 -10.57 -10.37 22.86
C GLN A 23 -11.02 -10.61 21.40
N LEU A 24 -10.49 -9.84 20.45
CA LEU A 24 -10.77 -9.99 19.03
C LEU A 24 -9.84 -11.01 18.36
N LEU A 25 -8.66 -11.24 18.95
CA LEU A 25 -7.68 -12.22 18.51
C LEU A 25 -7.50 -13.25 19.62
N SER A 26 -7.73 -14.53 19.30
CA SER A 26 -7.57 -15.61 20.26
C SER A 26 -6.10 -15.90 20.58
N ASP A 27 -5.82 -16.33 21.81
CA ASP A 27 -4.48 -16.64 22.29
C ASP A 27 -3.82 -17.81 21.57
N ASN A 28 -4.60 -18.66 20.90
CA ASN A 28 -4.10 -19.77 20.08
C ASN A 28 -3.63 -19.35 18.68
N ILE A 29 -3.88 -18.10 18.26
CA ILE A 29 -3.41 -17.56 16.98
C ILE A 29 -2.08 -16.83 17.20
N VAL A 30 -1.03 -17.35 16.58
CA VAL A 30 0.29 -16.70 16.54
C VAL A 30 0.41 -15.92 15.24
N ILE A 31 0.70 -14.61 15.34
CA ILE A 31 0.98 -13.77 14.17
C ILE A 31 2.49 -13.69 14.00
N GLU A 32 2.99 -14.22 12.87
CA GLU A 32 4.39 -14.08 12.49
C GLU A 32 4.54 -12.91 11.51
N TYR A 33 5.38 -11.95 11.88
CA TYR A 33 5.66 -10.79 11.04
C TYR A 33 7.01 -10.93 10.34
N GLN A 34 7.00 -10.80 9.02
CA GLN A 34 8.20 -10.68 8.20
C GLN A 34 8.28 -9.28 7.60
N PHE A 35 9.47 -8.69 7.65
CA PHE A 35 9.68 -7.30 7.30
C PHE A 35 10.75 -7.20 6.22
N TYR A 36 10.41 -6.47 5.16
CA TYR A 36 11.29 -6.22 4.02
C TYR A 36 11.37 -4.72 3.79
N ASP A 37 12.57 -4.24 3.50
CA ASP A 37 12.77 -2.89 2.99
C ASP A 37 12.67 -2.96 1.46
N ASP A 38 11.73 -2.22 0.89
CA ASP A 38 11.55 -2.17 -0.57
C ASP A 38 12.43 -1.10 -1.23
N GLY A 39 13.12 -0.25 -0.44
CA GLY A 39 13.96 0.83 -0.95
C GLY A 39 13.25 1.77 -1.93
N CYS A 40 11.91 1.82 -1.89
CA CYS A 40 11.08 2.47 -2.90
C CYS A 40 11.33 1.95 -4.34
N SER A 41 11.77 0.70 -4.50
CA SER A 41 12.14 0.07 -5.78
C SER A 41 11.19 -1.06 -6.19
N GLN A 42 10.80 -1.05 -7.47
CA GLN A 42 9.99 -2.13 -8.08
C GLN A 42 10.74 -3.47 -8.08
N SER A 43 12.05 -3.44 -8.27
CA SER A 43 12.87 -4.65 -8.32
C SER A 43 13.00 -5.28 -6.93
N GLN A 44 13.22 -4.46 -5.91
CA GLN A 44 13.38 -4.93 -4.53
C GLN A 44 12.07 -5.47 -3.98
N VAL A 45 10.92 -4.80 -4.21
CA VAL A 45 9.62 -5.35 -3.77
C VAL A 45 9.31 -6.69 -4.42
N SER A 46 9.61 -6.85 -5.72
CA SER A 46 9.41 -8.13 -6.43
C SER A 46 10.26 -9.23 -5.81
N GLY A 47 11.54 -8.94 -5.53
CA GLY A 47 12.45 -9.87 -4.86
C GLY A 47 11.98 -10.24 -3.44
N ALA A 48 11.56 -9.24 -2.65
CA ALA A 48 11.04 -9.42 -1.31
C ALA A 48 9.79 -10.32 -1.29
N MET A 49 8.87 -10.14 -2.24
CA MET A 49 7.66 -10.96 -2.34
C MET A 49 7.98 -12.42 -2.68
N VAL A 50 8.90 -12.66 -3.62
CA VAL A 50 9.36 -14.02 -3.96
C VAL A 50 10.07 -14.66 -2.75
N GLN A 51 10.92 -13.90 -2.06
CA GLN A 51 11.61 -14.37 -0.87
C GLN A 51 10.62 -14.71 0.25
N ALA A 52 9.62 -13.86 0.51
CA ALA A 52 8.60 -14.10 1.53
C ALA A 52 7.80 -15.38 1.21
N ILE A 53 7.36 -15.58 -0.02
CA ILE A 53 6.59 -16.77 -0.38
C ILE A 53 7.44 -18.04 -0.27
N THR A 54 8.69 -17.99 -0.74
CA THR A 54 9.60 -19.14 -0.71
C THR A 54 9.99 -19.50 0.73
N ALA A 55 10.24 -18.51 1.58
CA ALA A 55 10.63 -18.73 2.99
C ALA A 55 9.51 -19.32 3.85
N ASN A 56 8.24 -19.21 3.41
CA ASN A 56 7.08 -19.71 4.14
C ASN A 56 6.38 -20.88 3.43
N ASP A 57 7.04 -21.60 2.52
CA ASP A 57 6.45 -22.71 1.75
C ASP A 57 5.10 -22.33 1.08
N GLY A 58 5.01 -21.10 0.58
CA GLY A 58 3.80 -20.56 -0.04
C GLY A 58 2.73 -20.04 0.93
N CYS A 59 2.95 -20.12 2.25
CA CYS A 59 2.01 -19.67 3.28
C CYS A 59 2.22 -18.20 3.63
N LEU A 60 1.67 -17.31 2.81
CA LEU A 60 1.58 -15.88 3.11
C LEU A 60 0.12 -15.45 3.21
N ASN A 61 -0.34 -15.02 4.39
CA ASN A 61 -1.77 -14.77 4.64
C ASN A 61 -2.22 -13.35 4.23
N VAL A 62 -1.37 -12.35 4.48
CA VAL A 62 -1.66 -10.94 4.23
C VAL A 62 -0.36 -10.16 4.07
N MET A 63 -0.38 -9.15 3.20
CA MET A 63 0.72 -8.19 3.04
C MET A 63 0.27 -6.80 3.49
N PHE A 64 1.16 -6.08 4.19
CA PHE A 64 0.94 -4.70 4.61
C PHE A 64 1.95 -3.76 3.93
N GLY A 65 1.47 -2.61 3.46
CA GLY A 65 2.24 -1.73 2.58
C GLY A 65 2.19 -2.20 1.12
N PRO A 66 3.23 -1.97 0.30
CA PRO A 66 4.21 -0.89 0.46
C PRO A 66 3.55 0.49 0.34
N ILE A 67 4.28 1.57 0.59
CA ILE A 67 3.74 2.94 0.60
C ILE A 67 4.17 3.79 -0.61
N CYS A 68 5.28 3.46 -1.24
CA CYS A 68 5.73 4.11 -2.47
C CYS A 68 4.87 3.63 -3.66
N GLU A 69 4.52 4.54 -4.57
CA GLU A 69 3.52 4.24 -5.61
C GLU A 69 3.97 3.15 -6.61
N TYR A 70 5.21 3.16 -7.09
CA TYR A 70 5.67 2.15 -8.05
C TYR A 70 5.85 0.75 -7.43
N PRO A 71 6.50 0.60 -6.26
CA PRO A 71 6.51 -0.68 -5.54
C PRO A 71 5.10 -1.17 -5.24
N LEU A 72 4.20 -0.27 -4.85
CA LEU A 72 2.81 -0.60 -4.56
C LEU A 72 2.04 -1.06 -5.79
N ALA A 73 2.22 -0.41 -6.93
CA ALA A 73 1.64 -0.88 -8.19
C ALA A 73 2.16 -2.27 -8.55
N THR A 74 3.46 -2.53 -8.35
CA THR A 74 4.06 -3.84 -8.61
C THR A 74 3.46 -4.91 -7.68
N ALA A 75 3.45 -4.66 -6.38
CA ALA A 75 2.90 -5.59 -5.39
C ALA A 75 1.41 -5.82 -5.60
N GLY A 76 0.63 -4.78 -5.89
CA GLY A 76 -0.81 -4.86 -6.11
C GLY A 76 -1.20 -5.71 -7.33
N ARG A 77 -0.41 -5.63 -8.41
CA ARG A 77 -0.57 -6.47 -9.61
C ARG A 77 -0.27 -7.93 -9.33
N MET A 78 0.79 -8.18 -8.56
CA MET A 78 1.27 -9.52 -8.25
C MET A 78 0.39 -10.22 -7.21
N ALA A 79 -0.20 -9.48 -6.27
CA ALA A 79 -0.96 -9.98 -5.13
C ALA A 79 -1.93 -11.12 -5.47
N LYS A 80 -2.68 -11.02 -6.57
CA LYS A 80 -3.66 -12.03 -7.00
C LYS A 80 -3.07 -13.34 -7.56
N TYR A 81 -1.77 -13.36 -7.84
CA TYR A 81 -1.04 -14.51 -8.36
C TYR A 81 -0.14 -15.18 -7.32
N LEU A 82 -0.09 -14.64 -6.09
CA LEU A 82 0.76 -15.17 -5.02
C LEU A 82 0.04 -16.24 -4.21
N GLY A 83 0.77 -17.26 -3.77
CA GLY A 83 0.18 -18.38 -3.04
C GLY A 83 -0.89 -19.11 -3.86
N ASN A 84 -1.80 -19.83 -3.19
CA ASN A 84 -2.81 -20.64 -3.88
C ASN A 84 -4.02 -19.83 -4.37
N ASN A 85 -4.41 -18.78 -3.64
CA ASN A 85 -5.65 -18.02 -3.88
C ASN A 85 -5.41 -16.51 -4.06
N GLY A 86 -4.15 -16.10 -4.23
CA GLY A 86 -3.75 -14.71 -4.06
C GLY A 86 -3.59 -14.35 -2.58
N VAL A 87 -2.88 -13.25 -2.34
CA VAL A 87 -2.60 -12.72 -1.01
C VAL A 87 -3.13 -11.29 -0.94
N PRO A 88 -4.06 -10.96 -0.02
CA PRO A 88 -4.58 -9.60 0.13
C PRO A 88 -3.46 -8.63 0.51
N LEU A 89 -3.45 -7.47 -0.14
CA LEU A 89 -2.49 -6.38 0.06
C LEU A 89 -3.21 -5.18 0.66
N ILE A 90 -2.87 -4.80 1.89
CA ILE A 90 -3.45 -3.65 2.57
C ILE A 90 -2.39 -2.56 2.67
N THR A 91 -2.64 -1.41 2.07
CA THR A 91 -1.73 -0.27 2.14
C THR A 91 -2.42 0.93 2.81
N PRO A 92 -1.71 1.67 3.69
CA PRO A 92 -2.24 2.89 4.28
C PRO A 92 -2.15 4.09 3.34
N LEU A 93 -1.48 3.96 2.18
CA LEU A 93 -1.25 5.06 1.25
C LEU A 93 -1.29 4.58 -0.20
N GLY A 94 -1.71 5.45 -1.10
CA GLY A 94 -1.76 5.18 -2.52
C GLY A 94 -2.57 6.27 -3.19
N LEU A 95 -1.89 7.23 -3.82
CA LEU A 95 -2.52 8.43 -4.35
C LEU A 95 -2.78 8.36 -5.86
N SER A 96 -2.48 7.24 -6.50
CA SER A 96 -2.94 6.95 -7.86
C SER A 96 -4.41 6.52 -7.88
N LEU A 97 -5.13 6.94 -8.92
CA LEU A 97 -6.53 6.60 -9.15
C LEU A 97 -6.76 5.08 -9.23
N ASP A 98 -5.80 4.33 -9.78
CA ASP A 98 -5.91 2.86 -9.91
C ASP A 98 -5.98 2.16 -8.54
N PHE A 99 -5.45 2.79 -7.50
CA PHE A 99 -5.48 2.27 -6.13
C PHE A 99 -6.83 2.48 -5.44
N THR A 100 -7.73 3.30 -5.98
CA THR A 100 -9.08 3.50 -5.41
C THR A 100 -10.25 3.23 -6.35
N ASN A 101 -10.00 3.02 -7.64
CA ASN A 101 -10.99 2.49 -8.58
C ASN A 101 -11.61 1.17 -8.10
N LYS A 102 -12.84 0.88 -8.54
CA LYS A 102 -13.55 -0.36 -8.21
C LYS A 102 -12.79 -1.58 -8.76
N LYS A 103 -12.44 -2.52 -7.87
CA LYS A 103 -11.61 -3.71 -8.17
C LYS A 103 -12.33 -5.02 -7.80
N THR A 104 -13.58 -5.17 -8.22
CA THR A 104 -14.43 -6.29 -7.74
C THR A 104 -14.35 -7.55 -8.58
N VAL A 105 -13.61 -7.55 -9.70
CA VAL A 105 -13.45 -8.73 -10.55
C VAL A 105 -11.97 -9.12 -10.65
N PHE A 106 -11.70 -10.43 -10.74
CA PHE A 106 -10.34 -10.97 -10.79
C PHE A 106 -9.48 -10.37 -11.93
N ASN A 107 -10.10 -9.98 -13.04
CA ASN A 107 -9.42 -9.35 -14.17
C ASN A 107 -8.93 -7.92 -13.87
N ASN A 108 -9.39 -7.28 -12.79
CA ASN A 108 -8.86 -6.00 -12.37
C ASN A 108 -7.38 -6.16 -11.96
N GLU A 109 -6.57 -5.17 -12.32
CA GLU A 109 -5.12 -5.20 -12.11
C GLU A 109 -4.78 -5.40 -10.62
N MET A 110 -5.42 -4.59 -9.78
CA MET A 110 -5.18 -4.49 -8.35
C MET A 110 -6.27 -5.22 -7.53
N TYR A 111 -6.81 -6.34 -8.04
CA TYR A 111 -8.01 -7.01 -7.49
C TYR A 111 -7.96 -7.27 -5.96
N LEU A 112 -6.80 -7.67 -5.42
CA LEU A 112 -6.63 -7.98 -3.99
C LEU A 112 -6.02 -6.83 -3.17
N MET A 113 -5.94 -5.64 -3.76
CA MET A 113 -5.37 -4.46 -3.12
C MET A 113 -6.46 -3.62 -2.45
N ILE A 114 -6.24 -3.29 -1.18
CA ILE A 114 -7.09 -2.41 -0.37
C ILE A 114 -6.26 -1.22 0.07
N ASN A 115 -6.66 -0.02 -0.35
CA ASN A 115 -6.14 1.21 0.21
C ASN A 115 -6.99 1.59 1.43
N SER A 116 -6.41 1.44 2.63
CA SER A 116 -7.05 1.81 3.91
C SER A 116 -6.74 3.24 4.34
N GLY A 117 -6.05 4.02 3.49
CA GLY A 117 -5.70 5.41 3.75
C GLY A 117 -6.92 6.32 3.86
N SER A 118 -6.81 7.36 4.67
CA SER A 118 -7.86 8.38 4.84
C SER A 118 -7.93 9.39 3.69
N VAL A 119 -6.96 9.35 2.77
CA VAL A 119 -6.86 10.27 1.63
C VAL A 119 -6.48 9.48 0.38
N ASP A 120 -7.19 9.75 -0.71
CA ASP A 120 -6.90 9.23 -2.03
C ASP A 120 -6.87 10.34 -3.09
N PHE A 121 -6.54 9.97 -4.33
CA PHE A 121 -6.51 10.91 -5.46
C PHE A 121 -7.82 11.69 -5.61
N ARG A 122 -8.95 11.00 -5.43
CA ARG A 122 -10.28 11.55 -5.61
C ARG A 122 -10.57 12.59 -4.55
N SER A 123 -10.31 12.27 -3.29
CA SER A 123 -10.48 13.18 -2.15
C SER A 123 -9.63 14.44 -2.32
N TYR A 124 -8.39 14.29 -2.81
CA TYR A 124 -7.52 15.43 -3.10
C TYR A 124 -8.04 16.31 -4.24
N SER A 125 -8.54 15.68 -5.30
CA SER A 125 -9.13 16.38 -6.45
C SER A 125 -10.42 17.12 -6.08
N GLU A 126 -11.28 16.49 -5.27
CA GLU A 126 -12.51 17.10 -4.74
C GLU A 126 -12.17 18.26 -3.79
N PHE A 127 -11.15 18.13 -2.95
CA PHE A 127 -10.67 19.23 -2.10
C PHE A 127 -10.21 20.43 -2.92
N LEU A 128 -9.37 20.21 -3.95
CA LEU A 128 -8.91 21.29 -4.81
C LEU A 128 -10.09 21.95 -5.55
N HIS A 129 -11.05 21.16 -6.03
CA HIS A 129 -12.27 21.68 -6.66
C HIS A 129 -13.09 22.57 -5.70
N LEU A 130 -13.30 22.13 -4.46
CA LEU A 130 -14.00 22.90 -3.44
C LEU A 130 -13.28 24.22 -3.12
N LEU A 131 -11.94 24.18 -3.04
CA LEU A 131 -11.12 25.36 -2.82
C LEU A 131 -11.28 26.37 -3.96
N MET A 132 -11.19 25.90 -5.21
CA MET A 132 -11.38 26.75 -6.38
C MET A 132 -12.77 27.38 -6.40
N ASN A 133 -13.81 26.60 -6.11
CA ASN A 133 -15.18 27.09 -6.10
C ASN A 133 -15.39 28.15 -5.01
N ARG A 134 -14.83 27.93 -3.81
CA ARG A 134 -14.92 28.86 -2.69
C ARG A 134 -14.27 30.21 -2.97
N PHE A 135 -13.14 30.23 -3.66
CA PHE A 135 -12.37 31.45 -3.94
C PHE A 135 -12.59 32.01 -5.36
N GLY A 136 -13.49 31.40 -6.15
CA GLY A 136 -13.78 31.84 -7.52
C GLY A 136 -12.61 31.65 -8.50
N TRP A 137 -11.66 30.75 -8.21
CA TRP A 137 -10.53 30.48 -9.10
C TRP A 137 -11.00 29.72 -10.33
N ARG A 138 -10.83 30.31 -11.52
CA ARG A 138 -11.26 29.72 -12.81
C ARG A 138 -10.11 29.28 -13.71
N LYS A 139 -8.87 29.60 -13.34
CA LYS A 139 -7.66 29.27 -14.11
C LYS A 139 -6.60 28.73 -13.16
N LEU A 140 -5.99 27.63 -13.55
CA LEU A 140 -4.89 26.99 -12.85
C LEU A 140 -3.78 26.65 -13.84
N VAL A 141 -2.54 26.72 -13.37
CA VAL A 141 -1.38 26.18 -14.07
C VAL A 141 -0.76 25.14 -13.14
N LEU A 142 -0.66 23.90 -13.62
CA LEU A 142 0.00 22.83 -12.89
C LEU A 142 1.48 22.83 -13.27
N MET A 143 2.34 23.02 -12.28
CA MET A 143 3.78 22.78 -12.39
C MET A 143 4.10 21.59 -11.52
N TYR A 144 4.78 20.60 -12.08
CA TYR A 144 5.21 19.42 -11.33
C TYR A 144 6.62 19.02 -11.77
N GLU A 145 7.36 18.45 -10.83
CA GLU A 145 8.67 17.88 -11.09
C GLU A 145 8.50 16.45 -11.57
N LYS A 146 9.04 16.14 -12.75
CA LYS A 146 8.87 14.83 -13.38
C LYS A 146 9.81 13.78 -12.78
N ASN A 147 11.02 14.18 -12.37
CA ASN A 147 12.13 13.23 -12.18
C ASN A 147 12.71 13.18 -10.74
N GLN A 148 12.18 13.94 -9.78
CA GLN A 148 12.75 13.98 -8.40
C GLN A 148 11.86 13.32 -7.34
N GLN A 149 10.74 12.72 -7.71
CA GLN A 149 9.87 12.04 -6.75
C GLN A 149 10.33 10.61 -6.46
N VAL A 150 11.65 10.32 -6.51
CA VAL A 150 12.19 8.97 -6.27
C VAL A 150 11.87 8.50 -4.85
N GLU A 151 11.81 9.41 -3.89
CA GLU A 151 11.47 9.11 -2.48
C GLU A 151 9.99 8.74 -2.26
N VAL A 152 9.10 9.01 -3.24
CA VAL A 152 7.65 8.85 -3.10
C VAL A 152 7.07 7.92 -4.17
N GLY A 153 7.47 8.11 -5.42
CA GLY A 153 7.13 7.26 -6.55
C GLY A 153 8.00 6.02 -6.63
N GLY A 154 9.33 6.19 -6.59
CA GLY A 154 10.32 5.12 -6.75
C GLY A 154 11.29 5.31 -7.94
N GLU A 155 12.14 4.32 -8.20
CA GLU A 155 13.33 4.42 -9.09
C GLU A 155 13.09 4.70 -10.59
N GLN A 156 11.86 4.76 -11.10
CA GLN A 156 11.61 4.99 -12.53
C GLN A 156 10.65 6.15 -12.80
N THR A 157 11.16 7.18 -13.48
CA THR A 157 10.41 8.32 -14.08
C THR A 157 10.86 8.54 -15.51
#